data_AF-A0A0M2VNN7-F1
#
_entry.id   AF-A0A0M2VNN7-F1
#
_cell.length_a   1.000
_cell.length_b   1.000
_cell.length_c   1.000
_cell.angle_alpha   90.00
_cell.angle_beta   90.00
_cell.angle_gamma   90.00
#
_symmetry.space_group_name_H-M   'P 1'
#
loop_
_entity.id
_entity.type
_entity.pdbx_description
1 polymer ?
#
loop_
_entity_poly.entity_id
_entity_poly.type
_entity_poly.pdbx_seq_one_letter_code
_entity_poly.pdbx_strand_id
1 'polypeptide(L)'
;MKKWLGAAVAALIVTAPVQANTQDYKLITVAGYLNFYLLNINACQDFHPEVRQAAYDVEKKLYPWLDKLHAKLGDGKQVAEIVLKRRNMLNAQIGEGDFTLDHCQAIVKILNEDGLDQTLLAHLN
;
A
#
# COMPACT_ATOMS: atom_id res chain seq x y z
N MET A 1 -9.98 6.62 63.53
CA MET A 1 -10.17 7.86 62.73
C MET A 1 -9.98 7.56 61.26
N LYS A 2 -10.69 8.30 60.40
CA LYS A 2 -10.58 8.44 58.93
C LYS A 2 -11.56 7.59 58.10
N LYS A 3 -12.73 8.20 57.90
CA LYS A 3 -13.70 8.01 56.83
C LYS A 3 -13.00 8.11 55.47
N TRP A 4 -13.20 7.18 54.55
CA TRP A 4 -13.06 7.43 53.11
C TRP A 4 -14.25 6.80 52.38
N LEU A 5 -15.28 7.64 52.25
CA LEU A 5 -16.32 7.55 51.24
C LEU A 5 -15.68 7.73 49.86
N GLY A 6 -16.21 6.97 48.89
CA GLY A 6 -16.38 7.46 47.53
C GLY A 6 -15.18 7.29 46.60
N ALA A 7 -15.32 6.39 45.63
CA ALA A 7 -15.69 6.81 44.27
C ALA A 7 -15.63 5.57 43.36
N ALA A 8 -16.81 5.00 43.07
CA ALA A 8 -16.96 4.11 41.94
C ALA A 8 -16.76 4.94 40.66
N VAL A 9 -15.58 4.87 40.06
CA VAL A 9 -15.37 5.35 38.69
C VAL A 9 -15.74 4.19 37.78
N ALA A 10 -17.02 4.12 37.45
CA ALA A 10 -17.46 3.35 36.28
C ALA A 10 -16.86 4.05 35.06
N ALA A 11 -15.74 3.52 34.55
CA ALA A 11 -15.21 3.90 33.26
C ALA A 11 -16.24 3.48 32.20
N LEU A 12 -17.15 4.40 31.86
CA LEU A 12 -17.92 4.35 30.62
C LEU A 12 -16.92 4.51 29.48
N ILE A 13 -16.30 3.40 29.07
CA ILE A 13 -15.64 3.30 27.78
C ILE A 13 -16.78 3.32 26.77
N VAL A 14 -17.16 4.52 26.35
CA VAL A 14 -17.99 4.70 25.16
C VAL A 14 -17.11 4.27 24.00
N THR A 15 -17.12 2.97 23.68
CA THR A 15 -16.59 2.46 22.43
C THR A 15 -17.52 2.95 21.34
N ALA A 16 -17.37 4.21 20.93
CA ALA A 16 -17.94 4.68 19.68
C ALA A 16 -17.41 3.72 18.61
N PRO A 17 -18.29 2.99 17.88
CA PRO A 17 -17.83 2.17 16.78
C PRO A 17 -17.17 3.13 15.79
N VAL A 18 -15.87 2.96 15.55
CA VAL A 18 -15.17 3.62 14.45
C VAL A 18 -15.84 3.11 13.18
N GLN A 19 -16.80 3.86 12.67
CA GLN A 19 -17.39 3.63 11.35
C GLN A 19 -16.36 4.06 10.32
N ALA A 20 -15.31 3.25 10.14
CA ALA A 20 -14.54 3.30 8.92
C ALA A 20 -15.52 2.93 7.79
N ASN A 21 -15.78 3.88 6.89
CA ASN A 21 -16.59 3.61 5.72
C ASN A 21 -15.94 2.43 4.97
N THR A 22 -16.68 1.35 4.78
CA THR A 22 -16.15 0.11 4.17
C THR A 22 -15.61 0.35 2.76
N GLN A 23 -16.08 1.41 2.09
CA GLN A 23 -15.56 1.88 0.81
C GLN A 23 -14.13 2.45 0.93
N ASP A 24 -13.86 3.22 1.99
CA ASP A 24 -12.53 3.81 2.23
C ASP A 24 -11.50 2.71 2.49
N TYR A 25 -11.88 1.66 3.24
CA TYR A 25 -11.01 0.51 3.48
C TYR A 25 -10.63 -0.24 2.18
N LYS A 26 -11.59 -0.41 1.27
CA LYS A 26 -11.33 -1.04 -0.04
C LYS A 26 -10.39 -0.20 -0.89
N LEU A 27 -10.61 1.12 -0.97
CA LEU A 27 -9.74 2.03 -1.72
C LEU A 27 -8.33 2.07 -1.12
N ILE A 28 -8.21 2.08 0.21
CA ILE A 28 -6.95 1.96 0.94
C ILE A 28 -6.22 0.65 0.59
N THR A 29 -6.95 -0.47 0.53
CA THR A 29 -6.38 -1.78 0.16
C THR A 29 -5.84 -1.75 -1.27
N VAL A 30 -6.62 -1.23 -2.22
CA VAL A 30 -6.20 -1.09 -3.62
C VAL A 30 -5.01 -0.14 -3.75
N ALA A 31 -4.99 0.95 -2.99
CA ALA A 31 -3.86 1.88 -2.95
C ALA A 31 -2.58 1.21 -2.46
N GLY A 32 -2.67 0.43 -1.38
CA GLY A 32 -1.55 -0.34 -0.87
C GLY A 32 -1.03 -1.37 -1.89
N TYR A 33 -1.95 -2.02 -2.61
CA TYR A 33 -1.63 -2.98 -3.66
C TYR A 33 -0.91 -2.33 -4.85
N LEU A 34 -1.46 -1.26 -5.43
CA LEU A 34 -0.82 -0.56 -6.56
C LEU A 34 0.51 0.09 -6.17
N ASN A 35 0.59 0.68 -4.98
CA ASN A 35 1.83 1.29 -4.49
C ASN A 35 2.93 0.24 -4.24
N PHE A 36 2.57 -0.99 -3.88
CA PHE A 36 3.56 -2.08 -3.79
C PHE A 36 4.24 -2.30 -5.14
N TYR A 37 3.49 -2.49 -6.22
CA TYR A 37 4.08 -2.72 -7.54
C TYR A 37 4.86 -1.51 -8.04
N LEU A 38 4.31 -0.30 -7.89
CA LEU A 38 4.98 0.92 -8.35
C LEU A 38 6.35 1.10 -7.65
N LEU A 39 6.39 1.01 -6.32
CA LEU A 39 7.64 1.17 -5.58
C LEU A 39 8.66 0.09 -5.94
N ASN A 40 8.24 -1.18 -6.04
CA ASN A 40 9.15 -2.26 -6.39
C ASN A 40 9.68 -2.09 -7.81
N ILE A 41 8.84 -1.73 -8.78
CA ILE A 41 9.28 -1.50 -10.16
C ILE A 41 10.24 -0.31 -10.26
N ASN A 42 9.99 0.79 -9.57
CA ASN A 42 10.93 1.91 -9.54
C ASN A 42 12.28 1.48 -8.94
N ALA A 43 12.27 0.76 -7.82
CA ALA A 43 13.51 0.22 -7.26
C ALA A 43 14.21 -0.77 -8.20
N CYS A 44 13.47 -1.59 -8.95
CA CYS A 44 14.07 -2.47 -9.96
C CYS A 44 14.78 -1.69 -11.07
N GLN A 45 14.23 -0.54 -11.48
CA GLN A 45 14.87 0.34 -12.47
C GLN A 45 16.18 0.93 -11.93
N ASP A 46 16.19 1.30 -10.65
CA ASP A 46 17.33 1.95 -10.01
C ASP A 46 18.47 0.97 -9.70
N PHE A 47 18.16 -0.18 -9.10
CA PHE A 47 19.14 -1.08 -8.49
C PHE A 47 19.56 -2.27 -9.38
N HIS A 48 18.78 -2.64 -10.40
CA HIS A 48 19.04 -3.83 -11.22
C HIS A 48 19.06 -3.50 -12.72
N PRO A 49 20.22 -3.07 -13.28
CA PRO A 49 20.35 -2.68 -14.68
C PRO A 49 19.83 -3.72 -15.70
N GLU A 50 19.95 -5.01 -15.38
CA GLU A 50 19.58 -6.16 -16.19
C GLU A 50 18.07 -6.21 -16.51
N VAL A 51 17.24 -5.68 -15.62
CA VAL A 51 15.78 -5.67 -15.75
C VAL A 51 15.21 -4.27 -15.95
N ARG A 52 16.05 -3.23 -15.90
CA ARG A 52 15.63 -1.82 -15.95
C ARG A 52 14.66 -1.51 -17.10
N GLN A 53 14.99 -1.94 -18.32
CA GLN A 53 14.13 -1.65 -19.48
C GLN A 53 12.79 -2.37 -19.38
N ALA A 54 12.79 -3.65 -19.00
CA ALA A 54 11.57 -4.41 -18.80
C ALA A 54 10.71 -3.80 -17.68
N ALA A 55 11.35 -3.32 -16.60
CA ALA A 55 10.69 -2.64 -15.50
C ALA A 55 10.02 -1.33 -15.96
N TYR A 56 10.68 -0.50 -16.79
CA TYR A 56 10.04 0.68 -17.39
C TYR A 56 8.84 0.34 -18.27
N ASP A 57 8.91 -0.75 -19.02
CA ASP A 57 7.84 -1.13 -19.93
C ASP A 57 6.61 -1.66 -19.20
N VAL A 58 6.80 -2.39 -18.10
CA VAL A 58 5.67 -2.87 -17.28
C VAL A 58 5.10 -1.79 -16.35
N GLU A 59 5.90 -0.81 -15.92
CA GLU A 59 5.42 0.30 -15.08
C GLU A 59 4.20 1.00 -15.70
N LYS A 60 4.24 1.20 -17.02
CA LYS A 60 3.17 1.85 -17.80
C LYS A 60 1.80 1.19 -17.63
N LYS A 61 1.76 -0.12 -17.30
CA LYS A 61 0.53 -0.86 -17.06
C LYS A 61 -0.16 -0.49 -15.75
N LEU A 62 0.57 0.12 -14.81
CA LEU A 62 0.04 0.57 -13.53
C LEU A 62 -0.74 1.89 -13.68
N TYR A 63 -0.34 2.77 -14.62
CA TYR A 63 -0.86 4.14 -14.72
C TYR A 63 -2.39 4.23 -14.88
N PRO A 64 -3.06 3.44 -15.76
CA PRO A 64 -4.52 3.53 -15.87
C PRO A 64 -5.25 3.22 -14.56
N TRP A 65 -4.68 2.37 -13.71
CA TRP A 65 -5.25 2.02 -12.41
C TRP A 65 -4.93 3.07 -11.35
N LEU A 66 -3.72 3.62 -11.38
CA LEU A 66 -3.32 4.72 -10.51
C LEU A 66 -4.17 5.98 -10.77
N ASP A 67 -4.48 6.28 -12.03
CA ASP A 67 -5.36 7.39 -12.41
C ASP A 67 -6.79 7.20 -11.86
N LYS A 68 -7.36 6.00 -12.04
CA LYS A 68 -8.68 5.65 -11.48
C LYS A 68 -8.69 5.74 -9.95
N LEU A 69 -7.64 5.24 -9.31
CA LEU A 69 -7.50 5.31 -7.86
C LEU A 69 -7.42 6.76 -7.39
N HIS A 70 -6.59 7.58 -8.04
CA HIS A 70 -6.44 9.00 -7.70
C HIS A 70 -7.76 9.75 -7.81
N ALA A 71 -8.52 9.51 -8.88
CA ALA A 71 -9.85 10.10 -9.07
C ALA A 71 -10.84 9.75 -7.93
N LYS A 72 -10.72 8.56 -7.31
CA LYS A 72 -11.58 8.14 -6.19
C LYS A 72 -11.09 8.61 -4.82
N LEU A 73 -9.78 8.81 -4.63
CA LEU A 73 -9.18 9.17 -3.34
C LEU A 73 -9.21 10.67 -3.03
N GLY A 74 -9.41 11.55 -4.02
CA GLY A 74 -9.38 13.00 -3.80
C GLY A 74 -8.02 13.49 -3.32
N ASP A 75 -7.95 14.12 -2.13
CA ASP A 75 -6.73 14.75 -1.60
C ASP A 75 -5.64 13.75 -1.12
N GLY A 76 -5.96 12.46 -1.09
CA GLY A 76 -4.99 11.37 -0.90
C GLY A 76 -4.35 11.28 0.49
N LYS A 77 -4.73 12.12 1.47
CA LYS A 77 -4.11 12.12 2.82
C LYS A 77 -4.19 10.77 3.51
N GLN A 78 -5.28 10.03 3.28
CA GLN A 78 -5.52 8.71 3.86
C GLN A 78 -4.53 7.63 3.37
N VAL A 79 -3.86 7.86 2.25
CA VAL A 79 -2.95 6.90 1.62
C VAL A 79 -1.48 7.23 1.86
N ALA A 80 -1.18 8.48 2.26
CA ALA A 80 0.19 8.96 2.47
C ALA A 80 0.96 8.11 3.50
N GLU A 81 0.34 7.77 4.64
CA GLU A 81 0.97 6.95 5.68
C GLU A 81 1.33 5.53 5.18
N ILE A 82 0.46 4.95 4.35
CA ILE A 82 0.67 3.61 3.78
C ILE A 82 1.82 3.64 2.78
N VAL A 83 1.88 4.66 1.93
CA VAL A 83 2.96 4.85 0.97
C VAL A 83 4.30 4.99 1.69
N LEU A 84 4.35 5.83 2.73
CA LEU A 84 5.56 6.02 3.55
C LEU A 84 6.00 4.72 4.22
N LYS A 85 5.07 3.99 4.85
CA LYS A 85 5.38 2.71 5.50
C LYS A 85 5.95 1.70 4.50
N ARG A 86 5.34 1.57 3.32
CA ARG A 86 5.81 0.63 2.28
C ARG A 86 7.16 1.02 1.71
N ARG A 87 7.40 2.33 1.52
CA ARG A 87 8.72 2.84 1.10
C ARG A 87 9.80 2.52 2.13
N ASN A 88 9.51 2.69 3.42
CA ASN A 88 10.46 2.37 4.48
C ASN A 88 10.79 0.87 4.52
N MET A 89 9.78 0.00 4.33
CA MET A 89 10.00 -1.45 4.24
C MET A 89 10.87 -1.81 3.04
N LEU A 90 10.60 -1.25 1.87
CA LEU A 90 11.40 -1.49 0.66
C LEU A 90 12.86 -1.02 0.85
N ASN A 91 13.06 0.15 1.45
CA ASN A 91 14.40 0.66 1.73
C ASN A 91 15.17 -0.23 2.72
N ALA A 92 14.48 -0.82 3.71
CA ALA A 92 15.09 -1.80 4.60
C ALA A 92 15.53 -3.04 3.83
N GLN A 93 14.66 -3.61 2.98
CA GLN A 93 14.99 -4.77 2.14
C GLN A 93 16.18 -4.49 1.22
N ILE A 94 16.26 -3.29 0.63
CA ILE A 94 17.40 -2.87 -0.19
C ILE A 94 18.67 -2.78 0.66
N GLY A 95 18.60 -2.15 1.85
CA GLY A 95 19.74 -2.02 2.75
C GLY A 95 20.25 -3.34 3.33
N GLU A 96 19.37 -4.33 3.48
CA GLU A 96 19.68 -5.68 3.95
C GLU A 96 20.20 -6.60 2.84
N GLY A 97 20.11 -6.17 1.56
CA GLY A 97 20.52 -6.97 0.40
C GLY A 97 19.47 -7.99 -0.07
N ASP A 98 18.27 -7.97 0.52
CA ASP A 98 17.17 -8.88 0.20
C ASP A 98 16.39 -8.48 -1.07
N PHE A 99 16.65 -7.27 -1.60
CA PHE A 99 16.07 -6.82 -2.86
C PHE A 99 16.90 -7.30 -4.06
N THR A 100 16.70 -8.56 -4.47
CA THR A 100 17.52 -9.26 -5.47
C THR A 100 17.02 -9.08 -6.92
N LEU A 101 17.86 -9.47 -7.89
CA LEU A 101 17.46 -9.53 -9.30
C LEU A 101 16.27 -10.45 -9.53
N ASP A 102 16.25 -11.62 -8.89
CA ASP A 102 15.16 -12.60 -8.99
C ASP A 102 13.82 -12.02 -8.52
N HIS A 103 13.85 -11.22 -7.45
CA HIS A 103 12.66 -10.49 -6.97
C HIS A 103 12.14 -9.55 -8.06
N CYS A 104 13.02 -8.80 -8.71
CA CYS A 104 12.61 -7.91 -9.81
C CYS A 104 12.10 -8.65 -11.03
N GLN A 105 12.72 -9.77 -11.42
CA GLN A 105 12.24 -10.60 -12.50
C GLN A 105 10.84 -11.16 -12.21
N ALA A 106 10.58 -11.58 -10.97
CA ALA A 106 9.26 -12.03 -10.54
C ALA A 106 8.20 -10.92 -10.62
N ILE A 107 8.51 -9.71 -10.15
CA ILE A 107 7.59 -8.57 -10.23
C ILE A 107 7.30 -8.20 -11.70
N VAL A 108 8.33 -8.15 -12.56
CA VAL A 108 8.16 -7.89 -13.99
C VAL A 108 7.30 -8.96 -14.65
N LYS A 109 7.54 -10.24 -14.33
CA LYS A 109 6.75 -11.36 -14.84
C LYS A 109 5.27 -11.23 -14.45
N ILE A 110 4.97 -10.94 -13.18
CA ILE A 110 3.58 -10.75 -12.73
C ILE A 110 2.89 -9.65 -13.54
N LEU A 111 3.55 -8.51 -13.74
CA LEU A 111 2.97 -7.40 -14.50
C LEU A 111 2.89 -7.68 -16.01
N ASN A 112 3.67 -8.62 -16.53
CA ASN A 112 3.66 -8.98 -17.94
C ASN A 112 2.70 -10.11 -18.32
N GLU A 113 2.69 -11.18 -17.54
CA GLU A 113 2.06 -12.45 -17.87
C GLU A 113 0.83 -12.71 -17.01
N ASP A 114 0.99 -12.70 -15.69
CA ASP A 114 -0.08 -13.05 -14.76
C ASP A 114 -1.16 -11.97 -14.66
N GLY A 115 -0.73 -10.71 -14.81
CA GLY A 115 -1.56 -9.53 -14.68
C GLY A 115 -1.79 -9.12 -13.23
N LEU A 116 -2.36 -7.92 -13.07
CA LEU A 116 -2.80 -7.43 -11.77
C LEU A 116 -4.08 -8.15 -11.33
N ASP A 117 -4.29 -8.25 -10.02
CA ASP A 117 -5.49 -8.84 -9.42
C ASP A 117 -6.74 -8.04 -9.81
N GLN A 118 -7.49 -8.59 -10.77
CA GLN A 118 -8.70 -7.96 -11.28
C GLN A 118 -9.82 -7.89 -10.24
N THR A 119 -9.81 -8.76 -9.23
CA THR A 119 -10.81 -8.73 -8.13
C THR A 119 -10.59 -7.49 -7.27
N LEU A 120 -9.34 -7.18 -6.92
CA LEU A 120 -9.00 -5.95 -6.20
C LEU A 120 -9.29 -4.71 -7.05
N LEU A 121 -8.89 -4.74 -8.31
CA LEU A 121 -9.04 -3.60 -9.23
C LEU A 121 -10.49 -3.30 -9.60
N ALA A 122 -11.41 -4.27 -9.49
CA ALA A 122 -12.83 -4.05 -9.72
C ALA A 122 -13.43 -2.97 -8.81
N HIS A 123 -12.84 -2.70 -7.63
CA HIS A 123 -13.27 -1.62 -6.75
C HIS A 123 -12.99 -0.20 -7.31
N LEU A 124 -12.18 -0.09 -8.36
CA LEU A 124 -11.90 1.15 -9.07
C LEU A 124 -12.86 1.45 -10.23
N ASN A 125 -13.71 0.49 -10.59
CA ASN A 125 -14.76 0.69 -11.60
C ASN A 125 -16.06 1.21 -10.98
#